data_AF-A0A010SN78-F1
#
_entry.id   AF-A0A010SN78-F1
#
_cell.length_a   1.000
_cell.length_b   1.000
_cell.length_c   1.000
_cell.angle_alpha   90.00
_cell.angle_beta   90.00
_cell.angle_gamma   90.00
#
_symmetry.space_group_name_H-M   'P 1'
#
loop_
_entity.id
_entity.type
_entity.pdbx_description
1 polymer ?
#
loop_
_entity_poly.entity_id
_entity_poly.type
_entity_poly.pdbx_seq_one_letter_code
_entity_poly.pdbx_strand_id
1 'polypeptide(L)'
;MTCFQSLPPETILQIAACSDLSFSCLRHLLLTCRRLAVYIAPLLYRKAVRDHAVLLRLVRNDQSDIILRVLKCQIGPDCVAPQYYLDSCLHDALLGGHLKAANVLLGNGAEPVFSNDVLNRSEHRETRDWLQVHDATGLGSLALAARSRYHMTFWYKDFKPYTSEEEFWIYKKKAMETILEKLRSHFGRDSDQYGLKISEAHYLRDKHEDEEKEPMLRHPKYARELDMALAEAATADGHSIELMDFLFGCGATVTCELTPQLAGHAWHNALNEEVPALFKAKVDLLLRRGVDPTSVWTWEGMRTPIQFFLRKLYRNFQYFEEPNAFTNKVFGYMEYLESRGCLCWPQSTLRSFVLSVGTAQIACTIGYPRAEEHDGMSTSSFVDDATDGRRELELIFEEPDQSLLPLRVALSNLIALKHFRDMGTPPSPTFREWVGKEAMSNAIQDLDRMFRTFSVSSHNVESIRAVEEQACASQPESDSS
;
A
#
# COMPACT_ATOMS: atom_id res chain seq x y z
N MET A 1 28.96 41.65 28.99
CA MET A 1 28.90 40.57 27.98
C MET A 1 30.13 40.64 27.04
N THR A 2 31.35 40.73 27.59
CA THR A 2 32.59 40.97 26.81
C THR A 2 33.70 39.93 27.07
N CYS A 3 33.61 39.09 28.12
CA CYS A 3 34.69 38.19 28.52
C CYS A 3 35.08 37.10 27.49
N PHE A 4 34.15 36.65 26.63
CA PHE A 4 34.47 35.65 25.60
C PHE A 4 34.97 36.26 24.28
N GLN A 5 34.89 37.59 24.12
CA GLN A 5 35.34 38.24 22.88
C GLN A 5 36.87 38.31 22.80
N SER A 6 37.54 38.38 23.95
CA SER A 6 39.00 38.46 24.08
C SER A 6 39.69 37.09 24.21
N LEU A 7 38.93 36.01 24.42
CA LEU A 7 39.51 34.68 24.59
C LEU A 7 39.88 34.03 23.25
N PRO A 8 41.03 33.33 23.16
CA PRO A 8 41.38 32.52 22.01
C PRO A 8 40.36 31.40 21.78
N PRO A 9 40.07 31.06 20.50
CA PRO A 9 39.20 29.92 20.15
C PRO A 9 39.56 28.62 20.86
N GLU A 10 40.86 28.35 21.01
CA GLU A 10 41.40 27.14 21.62
C GLU A 10 41.06 27.07 23.11
N THR A 11 41.11 28.20 23.82
CA THR A 11 40.73 28.30 25.24
C THR A 11 39.24 28.10 25.44
N ILE A 12 38.40 28.63 24.53
CA ILE A 12 36.95 28.42 24.56
C ILE A 12 36.61 26.94 24.35
N LEU A 13 37.27 26.28 23.39
CA LEU A 13 37.11 24.85 23.14
C LEU A 13 37.58 24.00 24.32
N GLN A 14 38.70 24.33 24.95
CA GLN A 14 39.18 23.65 26.15
C GLN A 14 38.22 23.81 27.33
N ILE A 15 37.72 25.03 27.58
CA ILE A 15 36.73 25.26 28.65
C ILE A 15 35.49 24.41 28.38
N ALA A 16 34.96 24.42 27.15
CA ALA A 16 33.76 23.69 26.79
C ALA A 16 33.95 22.17 26.71
N ALA A 17 35.17 21.68 26.46
CA ALA A 17 35.49 20.26 26.42
C ALA A 17 35.86 19.68 27.80
N CYS A 18 36.46 20.47 28.69
CA CYS A 18 36.84 20.06 30.05
C CYS A 18 35.68 20.13 31.04
N SER A 19 34.65 20.91 30.73
CA SER A 19 33.41 20.89 31.51
C SER A 19 32.51 19.81 30.92
N ASP A 20 32.07 18.85 31.73
CA ASP A 20 31.07 17.84 31.37
C ASP A 20 29.69 18.47 31.09
N LEU A 21 29.64 19.53 30.28
CA LEU A 21 28.47 20.31 29.98
C LEU A 21 27.41 19.38 29.39
N SER A 22 26.23 19.40 30.01
CA SER A 22 25.08 18.66 29.51
C SER A 22 24.74 19.10 28.08
N PHE A 23 24.05 18.22 27.34
CA PHE A 23 23.58 18.53 25.99
C PHE A 23 22.74 19.83 25.96
N SER A 24 21.91 20.04 26.99
CA SER A 24 21.10 21.27 27.13
C SER A 24 21.97 22.52 27.34
N CYS A 25 23.02 22.44 28.16
CA CYS A 25 23.97 23.55 28.36
C CYS A 25 24.69 23.93 27.05
N LEU A 26 25.19 22.95 26.30
CA LEU A 26 25.82 23.20 25.00
C LEU A 26 24.82 23.81 23.99
N ARG A 27 23.57 23.34 23.99
CA ARG A 27 22.50 23.92 23.16
C ARG A 27 22.21 25.37 23.53
N HIS A 28 22.13 25.70 24.82
CA HIS A 28 21.92 27.09 25.26
C HIS A 28 23.09 27.99 24.87
N LEU A 29 24.33 27.53 25.06
CA LEU A 29 25.54 28.26 24.65
C LEU A 29 25.55 28.53 23.13
N LEU A 30 25.15 27.55 22.32
CA LEU A 30 25.02 27.72 20.88
C LEU A 30 24.03 28.84 20.50
N LEU A 31 22.96 29.03 21.27
CA LEU A 31 21.94 30.05 21.02
C LEU A 31 22.34 31.46 21.53
N THR A 32 23.40 31.59 22.33
CA THR A 32 23.79 32.89 22.93
C THR A 32 24.37 33.88 21.93
N CYS A 33 25.33 33.46 21.09
CA CYS A 33 25.93 34.33 20.08
C CYS A 33 26.54 33.55 18.92
N ARG A 34 26.58 34.16 17.72
CA ARG A 34 27.09 33.52 16.49
C ARG A 34 28.54 33.04 16.62
N ARG A 35 29.39 33.78 17.33
CA ARG A 35 30.81 33.42 17.50
C ARG A 35 30.98 32.17 18.36
N LEU A 36 30.21 32.03 19.45
CA LEU A 36 30.22 30.80 20.26
C LEU A 36 29.59 29.63 19.53
N ALA A 37 28.54 29.87 18.72
CA ALA A 37 27.90 28.81 17.94
C ALA A 37 28.89 28.04 17.05
N VAL A 38 29.86 28.72 16.43
CA VAL A 38 30.90 28.10 15.59
C VAL A 38 31.75 27.09 16.37
N TYR A 39 32.10 27.41 17.61
CA TYR A 39 32.97 26.56 18.43
C TYR A 39 32.21 25.48 19.23
N ILE A 40 30.97 25.78 19.63
CA ILE A 40 30.15 24.88 20.44
C ILE A 40 29.43 23.83 19.58
N ALA A 41 29.08 24.15 18.33
CA ALA A 41 28.36 23.22 17.46
C ALA A 41 29.08 21.87 17.27
N PRO A 42 30.40 21.81 16.99
CA PRO A 42 31.10 20.52 16.89
C PRO A 42 31.07 19.69 18.18
N LEU A 43 31.16 20.33 19.35
CA LEU A 43 31.09 19.65 20.65
C LEU A 43 29.68 19.11 20.92
N LEU A 44 28.66 19.91 20.63
CA LEU A 44 27.26 19.50 20.71
C LEU A 44 26.98 18.31 19.79
N TYR A 45 27.48 18.35 18.55
CA TYR A 45 27.31 17.29 17.57
C TYR A 45 28.00 15.99 17.97
N ARG A 46 29.25 16.05 18.48
CA ARG A 46 29.93 14.87 19.04
C ARG A 46 29.15 14.23 20.18
N LYS A 47 28.54 15.05 21.05
CA LYS A 47 27.68 14.55 22.12
C LYS A 47 26.37 13.97 21.59
N ALA A 48 25.80 14.56 20.53
CA ALA A 48 24.59 14.07 19.87
C ALA A 48 24.79 12.69 19.24
N VAL A 49 25.94 12.44 18.57
CA VAL A 49 26.26 11.14 17.95
C VAL A 49 26.20 10.00 18.97
N ARG A 50 26.60 10.26 20.22
CA ARG A 50 26.64 9.26 21.30
C ARG A 50 25.33 9.10 22.05
N ASP A 51 24.33 9.93 21.78
CA ASP A 51 23.05 9.92 22.48
C ASP A 51 21.94 9.46 21.53
N HIS A 52 21.55 8.19 21.68
CA HIS A 52 20.48 7.60 20.88
C HIS A 52 19.17 8.40 20.94
N ALA A 53 18.80 8.90 22.12
CA ALA A 53 17.54 9.63 22.29
C ALA A 53 17.57 10.97 21.55
N VAL A 54 18.74 11.60 21.47
CA VAL A 54 18.94 12.81 20.66
C VAL A 54 18.83 12.48 19.17
N LEU A 55 19.55 11.48 18.67
CA LEU A 55 19.48 11.06 17.26
C LEU A 55 18.05 10.70 16.85
N LEU A 56 17.36 9.90 17.66
CA LEU A 56 15.98 9.48 17.42
C LEU A 56 15.01 10.66 17.36
N ARG A 57 15.21 11.67 18.22
CA ARG A 57 14.41 12.90 18.20
C ARG A 57 14.65 13.71 16.93
N LEU A 58 15.88 13.78 16.44
CA LEU A 58 16.18 14.46 15.16
C LEU A 58 15.50 13.73 13.99
N VAL A 59 15.52 12.39 14.00
CA VAL A 59 14.87 11.54 13.00
C VAL A 59 13.35 11.74 12.98
N ARG A 60 12.69 11.70 14.15
CA ARG A 60 11.22 11.88 14.26
C ARG A 60 10.71 13.24 13.79
N ASN A 61 11.62 14.21 13.69
CA ASN A 61 11.36 15.56 13.18
C ASN A 61 11.88 15.75 11.74
N ASP A 62 12.37 14.70 11.09
CA ASP A 62 12.97 14.70 9.75
C ASP A 62 14.05 15.79 9.56
N GLN A 63 14.83 16.07 10.60
CA GLN A 63 15.87 17.12 10.62
C GLN A 63 17.16 16.66 9.93
N SER A 64 17.04 16.21 8.69
CA SER A 64 18.13 15.64 7.87
C SER A 64 19.39 16.49 7.82
N ASP A 65 19.27 17.83 7.72
CA ASP A 65 20.41 18.75 7.73
C ASP A 65 21.23 18.68 9.02
N ILE A 66 20.53 18.57 10.16
CA ILE A 66 21.17 18.48 11.48
C ILE A 66 21.77 17.09 11.65
N ILE A 67 21.04 16.04 11.26
CA ILE A 67 21.53 14.65 11.29
C ILE A 67 22.83 14.55 10.47
N LEU A 68 22.85 15.10 9.26
CA LEU A 68 24.04 15.07 8.41
C LEU A 68 25.24 15.78 9.05
N ARG A 69 25.03 16.94 9.70
CA ARG A 69 26.09 17.64 10.42
C ARG A 69 26.58 16.85 11.63
N VAL A 70 25.68 16.21 12.35
CA VAL A 70 25.98 15.35 13.50
C VAL A 70 26.83 14.15 13.04
N LEU A 71 26.40 13.44 12.00
CA LEU A 71 27.11 12.25 11.50
C LEU A 71 28.43 12.58 10.81
N LYS A 72 28.60 13.77 10.23
CA LYS A 72 29.90 14.25 9.72
C LYS A 72 30.94 14.48 10.82
N CYS A 73 30.53 14.61 12.08
CA CYS A 73 31.46 14.75 13.21
C CYS A 73 32.01 13.41 13.73
N GLN A 74 31.71 12.29 13.07
CA GLN A 74 32.26 10.97 13.35
C GLN A 74 33.73 10.84 12.91
N ILE A 75 34.60 11.67 13.48
CA ILE A 75 36.03 11.68 13.19
C ILE A 75 36.76 11.05 14.39
N GLY A 76 37.26 9.83 14.20
CA GLY A 76 38.01 9.06 15.20
C GLY A 76 37.16 8.01 15.94
N PRO A 77 37.79 6.96 16.49
CA PRO A 77 37.10 5.78 17.06
C PRO A 77 36.15 6.12 18.21
N ASP A 78 36.47 7.15 19.00
CA ASP A 78 35.66 7.55 20.15
C ASP A 78 34.40 8.33 19.74
N CYS A 79 34.33 8.86 18.52
CA CYS A 79 33.25 9.74 18.07
C CYS A 79 32.29 9.06 17.09
N VAL A 80 32.31 7.73 17.00
CA VAL A 80 31.44 6.95 16.11
C VAL A 80 30.14 6.57 16.83
N ALA A 81 29.00 6.73 16.16
CA ALA A 81 27.73 6.22 16.68
C ALA A 81 27.79 4.68 16.68
N PRO A 82 27.41 4.01 17.77
CA PRO A 82 27.19 2.57 17.74
C PRO A 82 26.29 2.19 16.55
N GLN A 83 26.64 1.12 15.84
CA GLN A 83 25.92 0.73 14.63
C GLN A 83 24.43 0.50 14.89
N TYR A 84 24.09 -0.07 16.06
CA TYR A 84 22.70 -0.28 16.43
C TYR A 84 21.89 1.02 16.58
N TYR A 85 22.53 2.15 16.90
CA TYR A 85 21.86 3.47 16.88
C TYR A 85 21.52 3.91 15.47
N LEU A 86 22.41 3.64 14.50
CA LEU A 86 22.17 4.00 13.10
C LEU A 86 21.07 3.13 12.51
N ASP A 87 21.11 1.83 12.73
CA ASP A 87 20.12 0.87 12.24
C ASP A 87 18.74 1.11 12.86
N SER A 88 18.67 1.34 14.19
CA SER A 88 17.40 1.66 14.88
C SER A 88 16.83 3.01 14.41
N CYS A 89 17.68 4.02 14.25
CA CYS A 89 17.26 5.31 13.72
C CYS A 89 16.77 5.19 12.27
N LEU A 90 17.38 4.32 11.46
CA LEU A 90 16.91 4.05 10.09
C LEU A 90 15.54 3.37 10.12
N HIS A 91 15.35 2.38 10.99
CA HIS A 91 14.06 1.72 11.17
C HIS A 91 12.97 2.71 11.57
N ASP A 92 13.19 3.54 12.60
CA ASP A 92 12.26 4.59 13.02
C ASP A 92 12.01 5.63 11.92
N ALA A 93 13.03 5.99 11.13
CA ALA A 93 12.89 6.91 10.01
C ALA A 93 11.97 6.35 8.94
N LEU A 94 12.15 5.08 8.55
CA LEU A 94 11.35 4.43 7.51
C LEU A 94 9.93 4.17 7.98
N LEU A 95 9.75 3.71 9.22
CA LEU A 95 8.44 3.52 9.86
C LEU A 95 7.67 4.85 9.91
N GLY A 96 8.36 5.94 10.24
CA GLY A 96 7.81 7.28 10.29
C GLY A 96 7.69 7.98 8.93
N GLY A 97 8.11 7.38 7.82
CA GLY A 97 8.13 8.04 6.49
C GLY A 97 9.08 9.24 6.38
N HIS A 98 10.10 9.34 7.23
CA HIS A 98 11.11 10.41 7.26
C HIS A 98 12.26 10.12 6.29
N LEU A 99 11.99 10.26 4.99
CA LEU A 99 12.87 9.74 3.95
C LEU A 99 14.13 10.58 3.72
N LYS A 100 14.12 11.89 4.03
CA LYS A 100 15.34 12.71 4.06
C LYS A 100 16.28 12.22 5.17
N ALA A 101 15.76 12.00 6.38
CA ALA A 101 16.54 11.40 7.47
C ALA A 101 17.03 9.99 7.11
N ALA A 102 16.19 9.12 6.54
CA ALA A 102 16.57 7.77 6.13
C ALA A 102 17.70 7.78 5.08
N ASN A 103 17.62 8.64 4.06
CA ASN A 103 18.69 8.78 3.06
C ASN A 103 20.01 9.24 3.68
N VAL A 104 19.97 10.18 4.64
CA VAL A 104 21.17 10.60 5.36
C VAL A 104 21.77 9.45 6.17
N LEU A 105 20.94 8.67 6.87
CA LEU A 105 21.39 7.51 7.65
C LEU A 105 22.01 6.43 6.77
N LEU A 106 21.34 6.07 5.67
CA LEU A 106 21.85 5.11 4.68
C LEU A 106 23.21 5.55 4.10
N GLY A 107 23.34 6.84 3.77
CA GLY A 107 24.59 7.43 3.27
C GLY A 107 25.69 7.57 4.33
N ASN A 108 25.40 7.35 5.60
CA ASN A 108 26.36 7.41 6.71
C ASN A 108 26.52 6.06 7.42
N GLY A 109 26.23 4.94 6.73
CA GLY A 109 26.57 3.60 7.21
C GLY A 109 25.47 2.85 7.95
N ALA A 110 24.24 3.39 8.04
CA ALA A 110 23.11 2.60 8.57
C ALA A 110 22.79 1.41 7.65
N GLU A 111 22.59 0.23 8.23
CA GLU A 111 22.31 -0.99 7.47
C GLU A 111 20.80 -1.32 7.47
N PRO A 112 20.24 -1.76 6.32
CA PRO A 112 18.86 -2.22 6.24
C PRO A 112 18.61 -3.41 7.17
N VAL A 113 17.41 -3.43 7.73
CA VAL A 113 16.88 -4.54 8.54
C VAL A 113 16.00 -5.42 7.65
N PHE A 114 16.09 -6.73 7.82
CA PHE A 114 15.25 -7.70 7.12
C PHE A 114 13.95 -7.97 7.87
N SER A 115 12.97 -8.51 7.16
CA SER A 115 11.68 -8.94 7.73
C SER A 115 11.86 -10.00 8.83
N ASN A 116 10.84 -10.14 9.68
CA ASN A 116 10.82 -11.12 10.79
C ASN A 116 11.00 -12.57 10.34
N ASP A 117 10.74 -12.85 9.07
CA ASP A 117 10.91 -14.19 8.49
C ASP A 117 12.38 -14.56 8.26
N VAL A 118 13.29 -13.58 8.36
CA VAL A 118 14.73 -13.81 8.31
C VAL A 118 15.26 -13.95 9.73
N LEU A 119 15.68 -15.18 10.09
CA LEU A 119 16.25 -15.52 11.41
C LEU A 119 17.28 -14.50 11.91
N ASN A 120 18.16 -14.02 11.02
CA ASN A 120 19.12 -12.95 11.31
C ASN A 120 18.65 -11.65 10.66
N ARG A 121 17.68 -10.96 11.28
CA ARG A 121 17.11 -9.70 10.76
C ARG A 121 18.13 -8.56 10.58
N SER A 122 19.26 -8.65 11.25
CA SER A 122 20.41 -7.74 11.14
C SER A 122 21.69 -8.53 11.40
N GLU A 123 22.79 -8.10 10.77
CA GLU A 123 24.14 -8.58 11.07
C GLU A 123 24.54 -8.26 12.52
N HIS A 124 24.03 -7.17 13.07
CA HIS A 124 24.35 -6.67 14.41
C HIS A 124 23.41 -7.24 15.46
N ARG A 125 23.97 -7.96 16.44
CA ARG A 125 23.21 -8.59 17.53
C ARG A 125 22.39 -7.57 18.33
N GLU A 126 22.98 -6.43 18.68
CA GLU A 126 22.31 -5.38 19.46
C GLU A 126 21.08 -4.82 18.72
N THR A 127 21.17 -4.66 17.39
CA THR A 127 20.04 -4.27 16.54
C THR A 127 18.95 -5.34 16.59
N ARG A 128 19.30 -6.64 16.54
CA ARG A 128 18.31 -7.74 16.64
C ARG A 128 17.60 -7.74 17.99
N ASP A 129 18.34 -7.60 19.09
CA ASP A 129 17.78 -7.58 20.44
C ASP A 129 16.85 -6.37 20.61
N TRP A 130 17.20 -5.22 20.02
CA TRP A 130 16.34 -4.03 19.99
C TRP A 130 15.04 -4.26 19.20
N LEU A 131 15.13 -4.85 18.00
CA LEU A 131 13.98 -5.14 17.13
C LEU A 131 12.97 -6.07 17.81
N GLN A 132 13.42 -7.08 18.56
CA GLN A 132 12.53 -8.00 19.27
C GLN A 132 11.61 -7.29 20.28
N VAL A 133 12.07 -6.15 20.83
CA VAL A 133 11.34 -5.39 21.85
C VAL A 133 10.51 -4.27 21.22
N HIS A 134 10.96 -3.69 20.11
CA HIS A 134 10.42 -2.42 19.58
C HIS A 134 9.72 -2.53 18.22
N ASP A 135 9.98 -3.59 17.43
CA ASP A 135 9.35 -3.75 16.12
C ASP A 135 8.08 -4.61 16.20
N ALA A 136 6.95 -3.92 16.35
CA ALA A 136 5.62 -4.54 16.30
C ALA A 136 5.17 -4.92 14.88
N THR A 137 5.83 -4.39 13.83
CA THR A 137 5.40 -4.58 12.44
C THR A 137 6.00 -5.84 11.82
N GLY A 138 7.23 -6.20 12.21
CA GLY A 138 7.98 -7.30 11.60
C GLY A 138 8.40 -7.06 10.16
N LEU A 139 8.22 -5.84 9.63
CA LEU A 139 8.55 -5.48 8.27
C LEU A 139 10.05 -5.19 8.10
N GLY A 140 10.59 -5.56 6.93
CA GLY A 140 11.93 -5.15 6.53
C GLY A 140 11.99 -3.68 6.12
N SER A 141 13.20 -3.11 6.07
CA SER A 141 13.43 -1.71 5.68
C SER A 141 12.84 -1.37 4.31
N LEU A 142 12.89 -2.31 3.35
CA LEU A 142 12.32 -2.08 2.02
C LEU A 142 10.79 -1.96 2.06
N ALA A 143 10.13 -2.83 2.82
CA ALA A 143 8.68 -2.81 2.99
C ALA A 143 8.22 -1.57 3.77
N LEU A 144 8.94 -1.16 4.81
CA LEU A 144 8.69 0.09 5.54
C LEU A 144 8.81 1.32 4.63
N ALA A 145 9.86 1.36 3.80
CA ALA A 145 10.03 2.41 2.81
C ALA A 145 8.84 2.43 1.83
N ALA A 146 8.45 1.27 1.29
CA ALA A 146 7.36 1.13 0.33
C ALA A 146 6.00 1.56 0.90
N ARG A 147 5.72 1.22 2.16
CA ARG A 147 4.48 1.55 2.88
C ARG A 147 4.27 3.06 3.09
N SER A 148 5.34 3.84 3.16
CA SER A 148 5.27 5.26 3.54
C SER A 148 4.32 6.08 2.64
N ARG A 149 3.47 6.92 3.26
CA ARG A 149 2.43 7.72 2.59
C ARG A 149 2.64 9.21 2.87
N TYR A 150 2.70 10.02 1.82
CA TYR A 150 2.93 11.46 1.94
C TYR A 150 1.90 12.15 2.86
N HIS A 151 0.62 11.91 2.62
CA HIS A 151 -0.49 12.58 3.30
C HIS A 151 -0.65 12.17 4.78
N MET A 152 -0.38 10.91 5.13
CA MET A 152 -0.46 10.45 6.52
C MET A 152 0.73 10.91 7.37
N THR A 153 1.89 11.14 6.75
CA THR A 153 3.09 11.48 7.50
C THR A 153 3.19 12.97 7.87
N PHE A 154 2.67 13.88 7.03
CA PHE A 154 2.98 15.32 7.15
C PHE A 154 1.80 16.28 7.17
N TRP A 155 0.56 15.85 6.85
CA TRP A 155 -0.58 16.79 6.77
C TRP A 155 -0.85 17.49 8.11
N TYR A 156 -0.65 16.80 9.23
CA TYR A 156 -0.95 17.32 10.57
C TYR A 156 0.26 17.94 11.30
N LYS A 157 1.43 18.05 10.65
CA LYS A 157 2.64 18.60 11.28
C LYS A 157 2.82 20.07 10.91
N ASP A 158 3.11 20.91 11.90
CA ASP A 158 3.44 22.32 11.70
C ASP A 158 4.71 22.53 10.86
N PHE A 159 5.59 21.52 10.85
CA PHE A 159 6.79 21.48 10.03
C PHE A 159 6.55 20.62 8.77
N LYS A 160 6.76 21.23 7.59
CA LYS A 160 6.70 20.57 6.28
C LYS A 160 8.12 20.27 5.79
N PRO A 161 8.66 19.05 6.01
CA PRO A 161 10.01 18.71 5.55
C PRO A 161 10.15 18.61 4.03
N TYR A 162 9.02 18.46 3.31
CA TYR A 162 8.97 18.40 1.85
C TYR A 162 8.16 19.58 1.31
N THR A 163 8.60 20.12 0.20
CA THR A 163 7.95 21.21 -0.54
C THR A 163 6.76 20.71 -1.36
N SER A 164 6.79 19.45 -1.80
CA SER A 164 5.78 18.80 -2.63
C SER A 164 5.75 17.28 -2.43
N GLU A 165 4.70 16.64 -2.92
CA GLU A 165 4.60 15.17 -3.00
C GLU A 165 5.65 14.58 -3.95
N GLU A 166 5.93 15.27 -5.06
CA GLU A 166 6.98 14.89 -6.01
C GLU A 166 8.36 14.84 -5.35
N GLU A 167 8.69 15.84 -4.51
CA GLU A 167 9.95 15.83 -3.76
C GLU A 167 10.01 14.63 -2.81
N PHE A 168 8.92 14.35 -2.09
CA PHE A 168 8.84 13.17 -1.23
C PHE A 168 9.10 11.87 -2.02
N TRP A 169 8.52 11.75 -3.20
CA TRP A 169 8.71 10.60 -4.09
C TRP A 169 10.17 10.44 -4.54
N ILE A 170 10.86 11.53 -4.89
CA ILE A 170 12.29 11.50 -5.25
C ILE A 170 13.12 10.90 -4.11
N TYR A 171 12.90 11.36 -2.88
CA TYR A 171 13.62 10.83 -1.72
C TYR A 171 13.22 9.37 -1.40
N LYS A 172 11.95 9.01 -1.63
CA LYS A 172 11.47 7.63 -1.46
C LYS A 172 12.18 6.67 -2.39
N LYS A 173 12.17 6.99 -3.69
CA LYS A 173 12.83 6.19 -4.72
C LYS A 173 14.31 6.02 -4.40
N LYS A 174 15.02 7.11 -4.07
CA LYS A 174 16.44 7.07 -3.71
C LYS A 174 16.74 6.18 -2.49
N ALA A 175 15.93 6.27 -1.44
CA ALA A 175 16.10 5.44 -0.25
C ALA A 175 15.89 3.96 -0.60
N MET A 176 14.87 3.64 -1.38
CA MET A 176 14.58 2.27 -1.81
C MET A 176 15.67 1.69 -2.72
N GLU A 177 16.18 2.47 -3.68
CA GLU A 177 17.31 2.06 -4.53
C GLU A 177 18.55 1.72 -3.69
N THR A 178 18.87 2.56 -2.70
CA THR A 178 20.00 2.32 -1.80
C THR A 178 19.78 1.07 -0.93
N ILE A 179 18.57 0.86 -0.42
CA ILE A 179 18.22 -0.35 0.34
C ILE A 179 18.34 -1.59 -0.54
N LEU A 180 17.84 -1.54 -1.78
CA LEU A 180 17.92 -2.66 -2.73
C LEU A 180 19.37 -3.01 -3.08
N GLU A 181 20.23 -2.02 -3.30
CA GLU A 181 21.66 -2.25 -3.57
C GLU A 181 22.34 -2.98 -2.40
N LYS A 182 22.06 -2.55 -1.17
CA LYS A 182 22.57 -3.20 0.04
C LYS A 182 22.02 -4.62 0.22
N LEU A 183 20.72 -4.82 -0.02
CA LEU A 183 20.09 -6.15 0.03
C LEU A 183 20.71 -7.11 -0.99
N ARG A 184 20.92 -6.67 -2.23
CA ARG A 184 21.58 -7.46 -3.28
C ARG A 184 23.00 -7.83 -2.87
N SER A 185 23.73 -6.87 -2.30
CA SER A 185 25.10 -7.10 -1.82
C SER A 185 25.17 -8.12 -0.68
N HIS A 186 24.23 -8.06 0.27
CA HIS A 186 24.15 -9.01 1.38
C HIS A 186 23.81 -10.42 0.89
N PHE A 187 22.70 -10.59 0.15
CA PHE A 187 22.27 -11.90 -0.31
C PHE A 187 23.16 -12.51 -1.41
N GLY A 188 23.90 -11.69 -2.15
CA GLY A 188 24.93 -12.15 -3.07
C GLY A 188 26.14 -12.77 -2.35
N ARG A 189 26.51 -12.26 -1.16
CA ARG A 189 27.57 -12.87 -0.34
C ARG A 189 27.13 -14.19 0.28
N ASP A 190 25.87 -14.27 0.70
CA ASP A 190 25.30 -15.50 1.28
C ASP A 190 25.30 -16.66 0.26
N SER A 191 25.02 -16.41 -1.02
CA SER A 191 25.03 -17.46 -2.05
C SER A 191 26.41 -18.09 -2.26
N ASP A 192 27.47 -17.28 -2.17
CA ASP A 192 28.85 -17.75 -2.32
C ASP A 192 29.31 -18.57 -1.11
N GLN A 193 28.83 -18.23 0.09
CA GLN A 193 29.22 -18.87 1.35
C GLN A 193 28.54 -20.23 1.58
N TYR A 194 27.33 -20.44 1.07
CA TYR A 194 26.57 -21.68 1.25
C TYR A 194 26.76 -22.72 0.12
N GLY A 195 27.65 -22.47 -0.83
CA GLY A 195 27.95 -23.45 -1.88
C GLY A 195 26.73 -23.85 -2.71
N LEU A 196 25.70 -22.98 -2.79
CA LEU A 196 24.73 -23.03 -3.87
C LEU A 196 25.49 -22.66 -5.15
N LYS A 197 26.25 -23.62 -5.69
CA LYS A 197 26.40 -23.72 -7.13
C LYS A 197 24.98 -23.69 -7.65
N ILE A 198 24.65 -22.63 -8.37
CA ILE A 198 23.50 -22.55 -9.24
C ILE A 198 23.55 -23.83 -10.08
N SER A 199 22.86 -24.87 -9.65
CA SER A 199 22.75 -26.09 -10.43
C SER A 199 21.98 -25.67 -11.67
N GLU A 200 22.58 -25.90 -12.82
CA GLU A 200 21.93 -25.94 -14.13
C GLU A 200 20.58 -26.66 -13.97
N ALA A 201 19.52 -25.89 -13.73
CA ALA A 201 18.16 -26.37 -13.84
C ALA A 201 17.85 -26.34 -15.33
N HIS A 202 18.16 -27.45 -15.98
CA HIS A 202 17.62 -27.86 -17.27
C HIS A 202 16.14 -27.43 -17.40
N TYR A 203 15.86 -26.48 -18.27
CA TYR A 203 14.69 -26.53 -19.13
C TYR A 203 15.13 -26.21 -20.56
N LEU A 204 14.56 -26.97 -21.48
CA LEU A 204 14.94 -27.09 -22.88
C LEU A 204 15.09 -25.73 -23.55
N ARG A 205 16.34 -25.45 -23.93
CA ARG A 205 16.75 -24.45 -24.90
C ARG A 205 16.12 -24.78 -26.25
N ASP A 206 15.01 -24.13 -26.58
CA ASP A 206 14.68 -23.85 -27.97
C ASP A 206 15.08 -22.42 -28.30
N LYS A 207 15.94 -22.32 -29.31
CA LYS A 207 16.62 -21.09 -29.71
C LYS A 207 15.62 -20.14 -30.36
N HIS A 208 15.37 -18.99 -29.75
CA HIS A 208 15.16 -17.76 -30.52
C HIS A 208 15.78 -16.57 -29.78
N GLU A 209 16.46 -15.77 -30.58
CA GLU A 209 17.22 -14.58 -30.24
C GLU A 209 16.29 -13.49 -29.70
N ASP A 210 16.58 -13.00 -28.49
CA ASP A 210 16.61 -11.58 -28.13
C ASP A 210 17.26 -11.48 -26.74
N GLU A 211 18.28 -10.64 -26.60
CA GLU A 211 19.02 -10.42 -25.35
C GLU A 211 18.16 -9.67 -24.32
N GLU A 212 17.18 -10.34 -23.72
CA GLU A 212 16.62 -9.93 -22.44
C GLU A 212 17.52 -10.48 -21.31
N LYS A 213 18.07 -9.58 -20.48
CA LYS A 213 18.81 -9.94 -19.28
C LYS A 213 17.92 -10.78 -18.37
N GLU A 214 18.07 -12.11 -18.43
CA GLU A 214 17.35 -13.04 -17.56
C GLU A 214 17.61 -12.73 -16.07
N PRO A 215 16.58 -12.87 -15.21
CA PRO A 215 16.71 -12.56 -13.79
C PRO A 215 17.63 -13.58 -13.13
N MET A 216 18.68 -13.10 -12.45
CA MET A 216 19.51 -13.92 -11.56
C MET A 216 18.61 -14.83 -10.72
N LEU A 217 18.88 -16.14 -10.72
CA LEU A 217 18.20 -17.12 -9.88
C LEU A 217 18.07 -16.55 -8.46
N ARG A 218 16.82 -16.28 -8.06
CA ARG A 218 16.52 -15.38 -6.94
C ARG A 218 16.83 -16.07 -5.63
N HIS A 219 17.70 -15.48 -4.82
CA HIS A 219 17.82 -15.89 -3.43
C HIS A 219 16.43 -15.78 -2.76
N PRO A 220 15.88 -16.86 -2.17
CA PRO A 220 14.47 -16.90 -1.75
C PRO A 220 14.14 -15.83 -0.71
N LYS A 221 15.10 -15.46 0.15
CA LYS A 221 14.92 -14.37 1.12
C LYS A 221 14.86 -12.99 0.44
N TYR A 222 15.63 -12.77 -0.63
CA TYR A 222 15.60 -11.50 -1.37
C TYR A 222 14.27 -11.33 -2.13
N ALA A 223 13.79 -12.40 -2.78
CA ALA A 223 12.48 -12.41 -3.41
C ALA A 223 11.36 -12.09 -2.41
N ARG A 224 11.43 -12.65 -1.20
CA ARG A 224 10.46 -12.38 -0.14
C ARG A 224 10.46 -10.92 0.33
N GLU A 225 11.62 -10.29 0.49
CA GLU A 225 11.69 -8.86 0.81
C GLU A 225 11.05 -7.99 -0.28
N LEU A 226 11.25 -8.35 -1.56
CA LEU A 226 10.60 -7.68 -2.69
C LEU A 226 9.09 -7.87 -2.68
N ASP A 227 8.61 -9.09 -2.46
CA ASP A 227 7.18 -9.41 -2.47
C ASP A 227 6.46 -8.75 -1.27
N MET A 228 7.11 -8.68 -0.11
CA MET A 228 6.60 -7.93 1.04
C MET A 228 6.55 -6.44 0.76
N ALA A 229 7.59 -5.88 0.13
CA ALA A 229 7.58 -4.49 -0.29
C ALA A 229 6.51 -4.18 -1.35
N LEU A 230 6.22 -5.13 -2.24
CA LEU A 230 5.15 -5.01 -3.23
C LEU A 230 3.78 -4.97 -2.56
N ALA A 231 3.55 -5.85 -1.57
CA ALA A 231 2.32 -5.86 -0.79
C ALA A 231 2.12 -4.52 -0.07
N GLU A 232 3.16 -3.99 0.56
CA GLU A 232 3.11 -2.69 1.24
C GLU A 232 2.97 -1.51 0.26
N ALA A 233 3.61 -1.57 -0.91
CA ALA A 233 3.46 -0.57 -1.97
C ALA A 233 2.01 -0.48 -2.48
N ALA A 234 1.31 -1.62 -2.54
CA ALA A 234 -0.10 -1.65 -2.90
C ALA A 234 -1.00 -0.95 -1.86
N THR A 235 -0.52 -0.72 -0.63
CA THR A 235 -1.22 0.11 0.36
C THR A 235 -0.90 1.60 0.24
N ALA A 236 0.14 1.99 -0.49
CA ALA A 236 0.51 3.40 -0.61
C ALA A 236 -0.55 4.18 -1.40
N ASP A 237 -0.66 5.48 -1.13
CA ASP A 237 -1.62 6.36 -1.78
C ASP A 237 -1.06 6.81 -3.15
N GLY A 238 -0.53 8.03 -3.22
CA GLY A 238 0.13 8.60 -4.40
C GLY A 238 1.40 7.84 -4.81
N HIS A 239 1.62 7.77 -6.13
CA HIS A 239 2.70 7.03 -6.79
C HIS A 239 2.77 5.52 -6.48
N SER A 240 1.73 4.93 -5.89
CA SER A 240 1.68 3.48 -5.63
C SER A 240 1.85 2.64 -6.90
N ILE A 241 1.28 3.08 -8.02
CA ILE A 241 1.45 2.42 -9.33
C ILE A 241 2.90 2.45 -9.79
N GLU A 242 3.53 3.63 -9.80
CA GLU A 242 4.94 3.79 -10.18
C GLU A 242 5.85 2.96 -9.27
N LEU A 243 5.52 2.88 -7.98
CA LEU A 243 6.26 2.10 -7.00
C LEU A 243 6.13 0.59 -7.26
N MET A 244 4.91 0.12 -7.50
CA MET A 244 4.67 -1.29 -7.83
C MET A 244 5.38 -1.65 -9.14
N ASP A 245 5.31 -0.81 -10.16
CA ASP A 245 6.04 -1.01 -11.42
C ASP A 245 7.56 -1.01 -11.23
N PHE A 246 8.10 -0.13 -10.40
CA PHE A 246 9.52 -0.14 -10.03
C PHE A 246 9.91 -1.45 -9.35
N LEU A 247 9.10 -1.95 -8.41
CA LEU A 247 9.35 -3.22 -7.71
C LEU A 247 9.24 -4.42 -8.66
N PHE A 248 8.29 -4.43 -9.59
CA PHE A 248 8.23 -5.42 -10.67
C PHE A 248 9.51 -5.38 -11.52
N GLY A 249 9.97 -4.19 -11.90
CA GLY A 249 11.26 -4.02 -12.59
C GLY A 249 12.48 -4.50 -11.80
N CYS A 250 12.38 -4.51 -10.46
CA CYS A 250 13.40 -5.06 -9.56
C CYS A 250 13.28 -6.58 -9.34
N GLY A 251 12.24 -7.21 -9.91
CA GLY A 251 12.00 -8.65 -9.83
C GLY A 251 11.00 -9.07 -8.75
N ALA A 252 10.13 -8.20 -8.24
CA ALA A 252 9.00 -8.63 -7.43
C ALA A 252 8.00 -9.46 -8.26
N THR A 253 7.28 -10.40 -7.65
CA THR A 253 6.33 -11.28 -8.37
C THR A 253 5.03 -11.49 -7.62
N VAL A 254 3.93 -11.52 -8.36
CA VAL A 254 2.58 -11.80 -7.84
C VAL A 254 2.18 -13.28 -7.95
N THR A 255 3.00 -14.10 -8.60
CA THR A 255 2.80 -15.55 -8.81
C THR A 255 3.78 -16.41 -8.02
N CYS A 256 4.39 -15.85 -6.96
CA CYS A 256 5.47 -16.50 -6.24
C CYS A 256 5.02 -17.83 -5.60
N GLU A 257 5.51 -18.96 -6.12
CA GLU A 257 5.25 -20.31 -5.58
C GLU A 257 5.77 -20.46 -4.14
N LEU A 258 6.84 -19.73 -3.80
CA LEU A 258 7.49 -19.81 -2.49
C LEU A 258 6.71 -19.07 -1.40
N THR A 259 5.99 -18.00 -1.74
CA THR A 259 5.23 -17.17 -0.79
C THR A 259 3.90 -16.67 -1.38
N PRO A 260 2.94 -17.57 -1.68
CA PRO A 260 1.67 -17.21 -2.33
C PRO A 260 0.82 -16.26 -1.48
N GLN A 261 0.95 -16.33 -0.15
CA GLN A 261 0.24 -15.47 0.79
C GLN A 261 0.69 -13.99 0.70
N LEU A 262 2.00 -13.74 0.57
CA LEU A 262 2.54 -12.38 0.46
C LEU A 262 2.22 -11.75 -0.89
N ALA A 263 2.34 -12.53 -1.97
CA ALA A 263 1.91 -12.12 -3.29
C ALA A 263 0.40 -11.81 -3.33
N GLY A 264 -0.40 -12.62 -2.63
CA GLY A 264 -1.83 -12.39 -2.43
C GLY A 264 -2.17 -11.14 -1.63
N HIS A 265 -1.29 -10.67 -0.73
CA HIS A 265 -1.52 -9.44 0.02
C HIS A 265 -1.49 -8.19 -0.87
N ALA A 266 -0.68 -8.16 -1.93
CA ALA A 266 -0.70 -7.04 -2.89
C ALA A 266 -2.08 -6.93 -3.57
N TRP A 267 -2.66 -8.08 -3.95
CA TRP A 267 -4.01 -8.14 -4.52
C TRP A 267 -5.07 -7.73 -3.52
N HIS A 268 -5.02 -8.28 -2.29
CA HIS A 268 -5.90 -7.88 -1.19
C HIS A 268 -5.88 -6.36 -0.95
N ASN A 269 -4.68 -5.76 -0.91
CA ASN A 269 -4.49 -4.34 -0.66
C ASN A 269 -5.02 -3.48 -1.82
N ALA A 270 -4.82 -3.92 -3.07
CA ALA A 270 -5.43 -3.28 -4.24
C ALA A 270 -6.96 -3.33 -4.19
N LEU A 271 -7.54 -4.46 -3.80
CA LEU A 271 -9.00 -4.60 -3.63
C LEU A 271 -9.55 -3.79 -2.46
N ASN A 272 -8.71 -3.49 -1.48
CA ASN A 272 -9.07 -2.65 -0.33
C ASN A 272 -8.99 -1.14 -0.60
N GLU A 273 -8.47 -0.72 -1.76
CA GLU A 273 -8.28 0.67 -2.12
C GLU A 273 -9.58 1.49 -2.04
N GLU A 274 -9.48 2.66 -1.41
CA GLU A 274 -10.61 3.53 -1.18
C GLU A 274 -10.81 4.54 -2.30
N VAL A 275 -9.76 4.88 -3.05
CA VAL A 275 -9.80 5.83 -4.15
C VAL A 275 -10.11 5.11 -5.47
N PRO A 276 -11.26 5.37 -6.14
CA PRO A 276 -11.66 4.61 -7.33
C PRO A 276 -10.68 4.63 -8.50
N ALA A 277 -9.98 5.74 -8.72
CA ALA A 277 -8.97 5.86 -9.77
C ALA A 277 -7.76 4.97 -9.48
N LEU A 278 -7.25 4.97 -8.24
CA LEU A 278 -6.15 4.12 -7.81
C LEU A 278 -6.55 2.65 -7.80
N PHE A 279 -7.78 2.33 -7.39
CA PHE A 279 -8.31 0.97 -7.41
C PHE A 279 -8.21 0.37 -8.82
N LYS A 280 -8.75 1.07 -9.83
CA LYS A 280 -8.71 0.62 -11.23
C LYS A 280 -7.27 0.46 -11.73
N ALA A 281 -6.41 1.43 -11.44
CA ALA A 281 -5.01 1.38 -11.87
C ALA A 281 -4.24 0.22 -11.23
N LYS A 282 -4.41 -0.02 -9.92
CA LYS A 282 -3.75 -1.11 -9.19
C LYS A 282 -4.23 -2.47 -9.69
N VAL A 283 -5.53 -2.62 -9.89
CA VAL A 283 -6.13 -3.84 -10.43
C VAL A 283 -5.60 -4.13 -11.83
N ASP A 284 -5.64 -3.16 -12.74
CA ASP A 284 -5.14 -3.34 -14.11
C ASP A 284 -3.66 -3.69 -14.14
N LEU A 285 -2.85 -3.06 -13.29
CA LEU A 285 -1.42 -3.36 -13.18
C LEU A 285 -1.21 -4.81 -12.72
N LEU A 286 -1.89 -5.25 -11.66
CA LEU A 286 -1.73 -6.59 -11.11
C LEU A 286 -2.21 -7.68 -12.09
N LEU A 287 -3.32 -7.44 -12.81
CA LEU A 287 -3.82 -8.34 -13.84
C LEU A 287 -2.81 -8.48 -15.00
N ARG A 288 -2.20 -7.38 -15.45
CA ARG A 288 -1.13 -7.43 -16.48
C ARG A 288 0.10 -8.21 -16.03
N ARG A 289 0.35 -8.27 -14.73
CA ARG A 289 1.49 -8.99 -14.13
C ARG A 289 1.15 -10.44 -13.74
N GLY A 290 -0.05 -10.92 -14.08
CA GLY A 290 -0.45 -12.32 -13.93
C GLY A 290 -0.91 -12.72 -12.54
N VAL A 291 -1.43 -11.79 -11.74
CA VAL A 291 -2.07 -12.15 -10.46
C VAL A 291 -3.24 -13.11 -10.70
N ASP A 292 -3.46 -14.07 -9.80
CA ASP A 292 -4.68 -14.90 -9.84
C ASP A 292 -5.89 -14.02 -9.44
N PRO A 293 -6.81 -13.72 -10.37
CA PRO A 293 -7.95 -12.87 -10.09
C PRO A 293 -9.02 -13.58 -9.27
N THR A 294 -9.00 -14.91 -9.24
CA THR A 294 -10.09 -15.73 -8.65
C THR A 294 -9.97 -15.87 -7.15
N SER A 295 -8.79 -15.58 -6.60
CA SER A 295 -8.49 -15.77 -5.19
C SER A 295 -7.98 -14.50 -4.52
N VAL A 296 -8.46 -14.27 -3.31
CA VAL A 296 -8.11 -13.15 -2.44
C VAL A 296 -7.70 -13.72 -1.10
N TRP A 297 -6.45 -13.47 -0.71
CA TRP A 297 -5.95 -13.86 0.60
C TRP A 297 -6.46 -12.89 1.66
N THR A 298 -7.10 -13.42 2.69
CA THR A 298 -7.51 -12.67 3.87
C THR A 298 -6.95 -13.35 5.12
N TRP A 299 -6.96 -12.65 6.26
CA TRP A 299 -6.56 -13.23 7.55
C TRP A 299 -7.47 -14.39 8.00
N GLU A 300 -8.67 -14.52 7.44
CA GLU A 300 -9.61 -15.62 7.68
C GLU A 300 -9.41 -16.80 6.72
N GLY A 301 -8.47 -16.69 5.78
CA GLY A 301 -8.23 -17.66 4.71
C GLY A 301 -8.48 -17.09 3.31
N MET A 302 -8.38 -17.99 2.33
CA MET A 302 -8.58 -17.71 0.91
C MET A 302 -10.06 -17.51 0.60
N ARG A 303 -10.39 -16.49 -0.20
CA ARG A 303 -11.76 -16.11 -0.60
C ARG A 303 -11.81 -15.80 -2.08
N THR A 304 -13.01 -15.77 -2.65
CA THR A 304 -13.22 -15.15 -3.98
C THR A 304 -13.46 -13.64 -3.86
N PRO A 305 -13.24 -12.84 -4.93
CA PRO A 305 -13.51 -11.40 -4.90
C PRO A 305 -14.96 -11.06 -4.51
N ILE A 306 -15.94 -11.87 -4.93
CA ILE A 306 -17.34 -11.68 -4.55
C ILE A 306 -17.53 -11.82 -3.02
N GLN A 307 -16.96 -12.86 -2.41
CA GLN A 307 -17.01 -13.07 -0.96
C GLN A 307 -16.33 -11.94 -0.20
N PHE A 308 -15.20 -11.47 -0.72
CA PHE A 308 -14.45 -10.36 -0.14
C PHE A 308 -15.31 -9.08 -0.08
N PHE A 309 -15.94 -8.68 -1.19
CA PHE A 309 -16.75 -7.46 -1.21
C PHE A 309 -18.06 -7.58 -0.44
N LEU A 310 -18.74 -8.73 -0.48
CA LEU A 310 -19.97 -8.94 0.29
C LEU A 310 -19.71 -8.88 1.80
N ARG A 311 -18.61 -9.49 2.28
CA ARG A 311 -18.21 -9.34 3.70
C ARG A 311 -17.80 -7.92 4.05
N LYS A 312 -17.11 -7.23 3.14
CA LYS A 312 -16.70 -5.83 3.33
C LYS A 312 -17.93 -4.92 3.48
N LEU A 313 -18.96 -5.12 2.65
CA LEU A 313 -20.25 -4.43 2.78
C LEU A 313 -20.93 -4.75 4.10
N TYR A 314 -21.08 -6.04 4.41
CA TYR A 314 -21.71 -6.51 5.65
C TYR A 314 -21.07 -5.88 6.90
N ARG A 315 -19.72 -5.93 7.00
CA ARG A 315 -18.99 -5.31 8.12
C ARG A 315 -19.16 -3.81 8.18
N ASN A 316 -19.18 -3.12 7.04
CA ASN A 316 -19.32 -1.67 7.05
C ASN A 316 -20.66 -1.24 7.66
N PHE A 317 -21.76 -1.93 7.33
CA PHE A 317 -23.08 -1.65 7.88
C PHE A 317 -23.23 -2.01 9.36
N GLN A 318 -22.44 -2.95 9.89
CA GLN A 318 -22.44 -3.26 11.32
C GLN A 318 -21.76 -2.18 12.18
N TYR A 319 -20.83 -1.41 11.61
CA TYR A 319 -19.92 -0.57 12.39
C TYR A 319 -19.86 0.92 11.99
N PHE A 320 -20.42 1.34 10.84
CA PHE A 320 -20.28 2.71 10.31
C PHE A 320 -21.61 3.38 9.93
N GLU A 321 -21.66 4.72 10.07
CA GLU A 321 -22.89 5.53 10.00
C GLU A 321 -23.26 6.05 8.58
N GLU A 322 -22.38 5.97 7.57
CA GLU A 322 -22.63 6.48 6.20
C GLU A 322 -22.73 5.37 5.12
N PRO A 323 -23.85 4.61 5.09
CA PRO A 323 -23.96 3.39 4.30
C PRO A 323 -24.04 3.60 2.77
N ASN A 324 -24.65 4.70 2.30
CA ASN A 324 -25.05 4.80 0.89
C ASN A 324 -23.89 5.11 -0.07
N ALA A 325 -23.00 6.06 0.29
CA ALA A 325 -21.86 6.43 -0.55
C ALA A 325 -20.84 5.28 -0.66
N PHE A 326 -20.59 4.59 0.45
CA PHE A 326 -19.73 3.42 0.49
C PHE A 326 -20.28 2.27 -0.36
N THR A 327 -21.57 1.96 -0.23
CA THR A 327 -22.23 0.89 -1.00
C THR A 327 -22.11 1.11 -2.50
N ASN A 328 -22.42 2.32 -2.97
CA ASN A 328 -22.33 2.67 -4.39
C ASN A 328 -20.89 2.53 -4.91
N LYS A 329 -19.90 2.94 -4.12
CA LYS A 329 -18.49 2.79 -4.48
C LYS A 329 -18.11 1.31 -4.63
N VAL A 330 -18.47 0.48 -3.66
CA VAL A 330 -18.17 -0.96 -3.69
C VAL A 330 -18.88 -1.64 -4.85
N PHE A 331 -20.14 -1.30 -5.15
CA PHE A 331 -20.83 -1.84 -6.32
C PHE A 331 -20.13 -1.46 -7.63
N GLY A 332 -19.66 -0.21 -7.75
CA GLY A 332 -18.83 0.20 -8.91
C GLY A 332 -17.52 -0.61 -9.03
N TYR A 333 -16.90 -1.00 -7.91
CA TYR A 333 -15.73 -1.88 -7.93
C TYR A 333 -16.09 -3.30 -8.36
N MET A 334 -17.21 -3.83 -7.89
CA MET A 334 -17.68 -5.17 -8.25
C MET A 334 -18.05 -5.26 -9.73
N GLU A 335 -18.74 -4.26 -10.27
CA GLU A 335 -19.02 -4.14 -11.71
C GLU A 335 -17.74 -4.03 -12.54
N TYR A 336 -16.76 -3.26 -12.06
CA TYR A 336 -15.47 -3.16 -12.73
C TYR A 336 -14.75 -4.51 -12.80
N LEU A 337 -14.68 -5.24 -11.68
CA LEU A 337 -14.04 -6.54 -11.63
C LEU A 337 -14.77 -7.59 -12.48
N GLU A 338 -16.10 -7.56 -12.50
CA GLU A 338 -16.90 -8.38 -13.39
C GLU A 338 -16.59 -8.08 -14.87
N SER A 339 -16.49 -6.79 -15.25
CA SER A 339 -16.12 -6.40 -16.61
C SER A 339 -14.71 -6.86 -17.03
N ARG A 340 -13.84 -7.14 -16.05
CA ARG A 340 -12.50 -7.71 -16.22
C ARG A 340 -12.48 -9.24 -16.09
N GLY A 341 -13.63 -9.90 -15.92
CA GLY A 341 -13.73 -11.35 -15.73
C GLY A 341 -13.17 -11.85 -14.39
N CYS A 342 -12.97 -10.96 -13.42
CA CYS A 342 -12.35 -11.26 -12.12
C CYS A 342 -13.39 -11.57 -11.04
N LEU A 343 -14.67 -11.28 -11.27
CA LEU A 343 -15.73 -11.46 -10.30
C LEU A 343 -16.93 -12.14 -10.96
N CYS A 344 -17.35 -13.27 -10.38
CA CYS A 344 -18.56 -13.98 -10.74
C CYS A 344 -19.62 -13.76 -9.67
N TRP A 345 -20.85 -13.45 -10.09
CA TRP A 345 -21.97 -13.35 -9.16
C TRP A 345 -22.51 -14.73 -8.80
N PRO A 346 -23.01 -14.91 -7.56
CA PRO A 346 -23.63 -16.16 -7.15
C PRO A 346 -24.81 -16.47 -8.05
N GLN A 347 -24.97 -17.72 -8.47
CA GLN A 347 -26.16 -18.12 -9.23
C GLN A 347 -27.41 -17.86 -8.37
N SER A 348 -28.18 -16.86 -8.75
CA SER A 348 -29.41 -16.45 -8.08
C SER A 348 -30.59 -16.68 -9.00
N THR A 349 -31.73 -17.11 -8.46
CA THR A 349 -33.01 -17.10 -9.18
C THR A 349 -33.88 -16.01 -8.59
N LEU A 350 -34.39 -15.14 -9.46
CA LEU A 350 -35.29 -14.07 -9.08
C LEU A 350 -36.71 -14.66 -8.96
N ARG A 351 -37.13 -15.05 -7.75
CA ARG A 351 -38.41 -15.76 -7.54
C ARG A 351 -39.64 -14.84 -7.56
N SER A 352 -39.49 -13.59 -7.14
CA SER A 352 -40.57 -12.60 -7.16
C SER A 352 -40.00 -11.19 -7.31
N PHE A 353 -40.81 -10.30 -7.90
CA PHE A 353 -40.51 -8.90 -8.11
C PHE A 353 -41.78 -8.10 -7.87
N VAL A 354 -41.70 -7.07 -7.02
CA VAL A 354 -42.80 -6.12 -6.79
C VAL A 354 -42.24 -4.74 -7.07
N LEU A 355 -42.76 -4.08 -8.11
CA LEU A 355 -42.43 -2.70 -8.44
C LEU A 355 -43.42 -1.79 -7.69
N SER A 356 -43.03 -1.23 -6.54
CA SER A 356 -43.83 -0.17 -5.93
C SER A 356 -43.63 1.13 -6.71
N VAL A 357 -44.67 1.57 -7.41
CA VAL A 357 -44.69 2.86 -8.10
C VAL A 357 -44.54 3.96 -7.06
N GLY A 358 -43.38 4.62 -7.00
CA GLY A 358 -43.08 5.73 -6.10
C GLY A 358 -41.86 5.53 -5.19
N THR A 359 -41.48 4.28 -4.88
CA THR A 359 -40.25 3.92 -4.19
C THR A 359 -39.77 2.61 -4.79
N ALA A 360 -38.66 2.56 -5.51
CA ALA A 360 -38.21 1.31 -6.13
C ALA A 360 -37.57 0.39 -5.08
N GLN A 361 -38.41 -0.30 -4.31
CA GLN A 361 -38.00 -1.37 -3.43
C GLN A 361 -38.25 -2.69 -4.15
N ILE A 362 -37.18 -3.35 -4.58
CA ILE A 362 -37.27 -4.68 -5.15
C ILE A 362 -37.19 -5.69 -4.01
N ALA A 363 -38.31 -6.35 -3.71
CA ALA A 363 -38.33 -7.53 -2.85
C ALA A 363 -37.92 -8.76 -3.69
N CYS A 364 -36.61 -9.01 -3.79
CA CYS A 364 -36.09 -10.23 -4.39
C CYS A 364 -36.09 -11.37 -3.37
N THR A 365 -36.81 -12.45 -3.65
CA THR A 365 -36.48 -13.75 -3.03
C THR A 365 -35.43 -14.41 -3.92
N ILE A 366 -34.18 -14.39 -3.45
CA ILE A 366 -33.09 -15.11 -4.12
C ILE A 366 -33.25 -16.59 -3.78
N GLY A 367 -33.64 -17.38 -4.78
CA GLY A 367 -33.57 -18.83 -4.68
C GLY A 367 -32.22 -19.30 -5.21
N TYR A 368 -31.53 -20.16 -4.49
CA TYR A 368 -30.42 -20.91 -5.06
C TYR A 368 -30.98 -22.20 -5.68
N PRO A 369 -30.54 -22.61 -6.88
CA PRO A 369 -30.86 -23.95 -7.36
C PRO A 369 -30.30 -24.92 -6.31
N ARG A 370 -31.19 -25.68 -5.66
CA ARG A 370 -30.76 -26.87 -4.92
C ARG A 370 -30.04 -27.73 -5.94
N ALA A 371 -28.81 -28.13 -5.65
CA ALA A 371 -28.20 -29.24 -6.37
C ALA A 371 -29.24 -30.37 -6.36
N GLU A 372 -29.77 -30.72 -7.53
CA GLU A 372 -30.62 -31.89 -7.65
C GLU A 372 -29.84 -33.05 -7.03
N GLU A 373 -30.47 -33.77 -6.11
CA GLU A 373 -29.94 -35.00 -5.55
C GLU A 373 -29.71 -35.98 -6.71
N HIS A 374 -28.53 -35.91 -7.32
CA HIS A 374 -28.01 -37.01 -8.10
C HIS A 374 -27.58 -38.07 -7.10
N ASP A 375 -28.55 -38.94 -6.83
CA ASP A 375 -28.40 -40.22 -6.16
C ASP A 375 -27.27 -40.99 -6.85
N GLY A 376 -26.07 -40.94 -6.27
CA GLY A 376 -24.87 -41.43 -6.95
C GLY A 376 -23.57 -41.05 -6.27
N MET A 377 -23.34 -41.58 -5.07
CA MET A 377 -22.02 -41.91 -4.50
C MET A 377 -20.85 -41.07 -5.05
N SER A 378 -20.72 -39.82 -4.59
CA SER A 378 -19.49 -39.03 -4.78
C SER A 378 -19.29 -38.17 -3.54
N THR A 379 -18.34 -38.57 -2.70
CA THR A 379 -17.91 -37.88 -1.48
C THR A 379 -17.10 -36.62 -1.81
N SER A 380 -17.72 -35.63 -2.47
CA SER A 380 -17.06 -34.35 -2.80
C SER A 380 -17.91 -33.09 -2.56
N SER A 381 -19.09 -33.20 -1.92
CA SER A 381 -20.07 -32.10 -1.82
C SER A 381 -19.74 -30.96 -0.82
N PHE A 382 -18.52 -30.89 -0.27
CA PHE A 382 -18.13 -29.78 0.61
C PHE A 382 -17.33 -28.67 -0.09
N VAL A 383 -16.99 -28.81 -1.38
CA VAL A 383 -16.05 -27.90 -2.07
C VAL A 383 -16.77 -26.83 -2.92
N ASP A 384 -17.97 -27.10 -3.44
CA ASP A 384 -18.64 -26.15 -4.35
C ASP A 384 -19.34 -24.98 -3.63
N ASP A 385 -19.79 -25.17 -2.39
CA ASP A 385 -20.46 -24.12 -1.61
C ASP A 385 -19.49 -23.04 -1.10
N ALA A 386 -18.20 -23.35 -1.09
CA ALA A 386 -17.14 -22.48 -0.56
C ALA A 386 -16.67 -21.40 -1.55
N THR A 387 -17.08 -21.44 -2.82
CA THR A 387 -16.51 -20.59 -3.88
C THR A 387 -17.50 -19.58 -4.50
N ASP A 388 -18.81 -19.82 -4.38
CA ASP A 388 -19.82 -19.04 -5.13
C ASP A 388 -20.39 -17.82 -4.35
N GLY A 389 -19.93 -17.53 -3.13
CA GLY A 389 -20.40 -16.36 -2.35
C GLY A 389 -21.86 -16.39 -1.88
N ARG A 390 -22.57 -17.51 -2.05
CA ARG A 390 -23.97 -17.72 -1.63
C ARG A 390 -24.15 -17.54 -0.14
N ARG A 391 -23.26 -18.13 0.65
CA ARG A 391 -23.26 -18.04 2.11
C ARG A 391 -23.21 -16.58 2.58
N GLU A 392 -22.39 -15.73 1.97
CA GLU A 392 -22.30 -14.31 2.29
C GLU A 392 -23.61 -13.56 1.98
N LEU A 393 -24.29 -13.88 0.88
CA LEU A 393 -25.61 -13.34 0.58
C LEU A 393 -26.66 -13.83 1.59
N GLU A 394 -26.71 -15.12 1.89
CA GLU A 394 -27.63 -15.68 2.89
C GLU A 394 -27.46 -14.99 4.25
N LEU A 395 -26.22 -14.81 4.71
CA LEU A 395 -25.93 -14.06 5.93
C LEU A 395 -26.53 -12.64 5.89
N ILE A 396 -26.33 -11.91 4.78
CA ILE A 396 -26.86 -10.54 4.67
C ILE A 396 -28.39 -10.52 4.66
N PHE A 397 -29.05 -11.45 3.96
CA PHE A 397 -30.51 -11.45 3.77
C PHE A 397 -31.29 -12.08 4.93
N GLU A 398 -30.75 -13.09 5.61
CA GLU A 398 -31.44 -13.80 6.69
C GLU A 398 -31.20 -13.18 8.08
N GLU A 399 -30.24 -12.27 8.22
CA GLU A 399 -29.96 -11.66 9.52
C GLU A 399 -31.13 -10.79 10.03
N PRO A 400 -31.56 -10.90 11.29
CA PRO A 400 -32.70 -10.13 11.78
C PRO A 400 -32.42 -8.63 11.98
N ASP A 401 -31.17 -8.18 11.83
CA ASP A 401 -30.78 -6.79 12.06
C ASP A 401 -31.40 -5.84 11.01
N GLN A 402 -32.14 -4.83 11.50
CA GLN A 402 -32.76 -3.80 10.65
C GLN A 402 -31.74 -2.80 10.08
N SER A 403 -30.55 -2.70 10.68
CA SER A 403 -29.46 -1.85 10.16
C SER A 403 -29.03 -2.25 8.74
N LEU A 404 -29.19 -3.54 8.39
CA LEU A 404 -28.85 -4.11 7.09
C LEU A 404 -29.93 -3.88 6.03
N LEU A 405 -31.11 -3.36 6.39
CA LEU A 405 -32.22 -3.15 5.44
C LEU A 405 -31.81 -2.32 4.20
N PRO A 406 -31.06 -1.20 4.31
CA PRO A 406 -30.64 -0.45 3.13
C PRO A 406 -29.68 -1.25 2.24
N LEU A 407 -28.79 -2.06 2.82
CA LEU A 407 -27.91 -2.96 2.08
C LEU A 407 -28.70 -4.04 1.33
N ARG A 408 -29.71 -4.65 1.95
CA ARG A 408 -30.58 -5.64 1.31
C ARG A 408 -31.32 -5.08 0.12
N VAL A 409 -31.86 -3.87 0.25
CA VAL A 409 -32.55 -3.18 -0.84
C VAL A 409 -31.57 -2.90 -1.98
N ALA A 410 -30.38 -2.38 -1.67
CA ALA A 410 -29.36 -2.07 -2.65
C ALA A 410 -28.87 -3.32 -3.41
N LEU A 411 -28.58 -4.41 -2.70
CA LEU A 411 -28.20 -5.70 -3.30
C LEU A 411 -29.32 -6.31 -4.13
N SER A 412 -30.57 -6.26 -3.65
CA SER A 412 -31.74 -6.74 -4.40
C SER A 412 -31.90 -5.98 -5.72
N ASN A 413 -31.73 -4.65 -5.69
CA ASN A 413 -31.80 -3.82 -6.88
C ASN A 413 -30.68 -4.15 -7.88
N LEU A 414 -29.46 -4.34 -7.41
CA LEU A 414 -28.31 -4.69 -8.26
C LEU A 414 -28.46 -6.09 -8.89
N ILE A 415 -28.86 -7.09 -8.12
CA ILE A 415 -29.07 -8.46 -8.59
C ILE A 415 -30.20 -8.50 -9.62
N ALA A 416 -31.31 -7.80 -9.36
CA ALA A 416 -32.41 -7.70 -10.32
C ALA A 416 -31.96 -7.06 -11.64
N LEU A 417 -31.22 -5.95 -11.57
CA LEU A 417 -30.67 -5.27 -12.76
C LEU A 417 -29.80 -6.21 -13.60
N LYS A 418 -28.96 -7.05 -12.97
CA LYS A 418 -28.15 -8.05 -13.67
C LYS A 418 -28.99 -9.12 -14.35
N HIS A 419 -29.96 -9.70 -13.63
CA HIS A 419 -30.91 -10.65 -14.23
C HIS A 419 -31.59 -10.06 -15.47
N PHE A 420 -31.98 -8.79 -15.44
CA PHE A 420 -32.56 -8.13 -16.60
C PHE A 420 -31.57 -7.90 -17.75
N ARG A 421 -30.29 -7.62 -17.46
CA ARG A 421 -29.23 -7.47 -18.48
C ARG A 421 -28.85 -8.81 -19.11
N ASP A 422 -28.76 -9.87 -18.32
CA ASP A 422 -28.39 -11.22 -18.78
C ASP A 422 -29.52 -11.89 -19.58
N MET A 423 -30.78 -11.49 -19.35
CA MET A 423 -31.95 -11.84 -20.15
C MET A 423 -31.99 -11.16 -21.55
N GLY A 424 -30.86 -11.07 -22.25
CA GLY A 424 -30.83 -10.72 -23.69
C GLY A 424 -31.78 -11.58 -24.56
N THR A 425 -32.24 -12.70 -24.01
CA THR A 425 -33.42 -13.46 -24.40
C THR A 425 -34.53 -13.36 -23.36
N PRO A 426 -35.80 -13.31 -23.79
CA PRO A 426 -36.89 -12.99 -22.89
C PRO A 426 -37.03 -13.93 -21.70
N PRO A 427 -37.57 -13.43 -20.58
CA PRO A 427 -37.91 -14.23 -19.41
C PRO A 427 -38.73 -15.46 -19.80
N SER A 428 -38.67 -16.50 -18.97
CA SER A 428 -39.52 -17.69 -19.14
C SER A 428 -40.98 -17.27 -19.42
N PRO A 429 -41.74 -18.05 -20.21
CA PRO A 429 -43.12 -17.72 -20.56
C PRO A 429 -43.98 -17.42 -19.32
N THR A 430 -43.70 -18.06 -18.18
CA THR A 430 -44.31 -17.78 -16.87
C THR A 430 -44.04 -16.37 -16.33
N PHE A 431 -42.85 -15.81 -16.51
CA PHE A 431 -42.52 -14.45 -16.06
C PHE A 431 -43.06 -13.37 -17.02
N ARG A 432 -43.11 -13.66 -18.32
CA ARG A 432 -43.76 -12.81 -19.35
C ARG A 432 -45.28 -12.72 -19.20
N GLU A 433 -45.93 -13.78 -18.70
CA GLU A 433 -47.36 -13.76 -18.39
C GLU A 433 -47.66 -12.87 -17.17
N TRP A 434 -46.72 -12.71 -16.25
CA TRP A 434 -46.88 -11.93 -15.03
C TRP A 434 -46.53 -10.45 -15.19
N VAL A 435 -45.63 -10.10 -16.12
CA VAL A 435 -45.19 -8.73 -16.34
C VAL A 435 -45.18 -8.41 -17.83
N GLY A 436 -46.03 -7.48 -18.25
CA GLY A 436 -46.10 -7.03 -19.64
C GLY A 436 -44.77 -6.47 -20.15
N LYS A 437 -44.47 -6.70 -21.44
CA LYS A 437 -43.21 -6.27 -22.09
C LYS A 437 -42.85 -4.79 -21.86
N GLU A 438 -43.84 -3.89 -21.90
CA GLU A 438 -43.62 -2.45 -21.69
C GLU A 438 -43.29 -2.11 -20.23
N ALA A 439 -43.92 -2.80 -19.27
CA ALA A 439 -43.64 -2.62 -17.85
C ALA A 439 -42.20 -3.03 -17.51
N MET A 440 -41.67 -4.06 -18.18
CA MET A 440 -40.29 -4.50 -17.97
C MET A 440 -39.26 -3.54 -18.58
N SER A 441 -39.51 -2.98 -19.76
CA SER A 441 -38.66 -1.94 -20.35
C SER A 441 -38.61 -0.70 -19.47
N ASN A 442 -39.75 -0.27 -18.93
CA ASN A 442 -39.83 0.87 -18.03
C ASN A 442 -39.13 0.59 -16.69
N ALA A 443 -39.27 -0.61 -16.14
CA ALA A 443 -38.57 -1.04 -14.93
C ALA A 443 -37.03 -0.98 -15.08
N ILE A 444 -36.50 -1.46 -16.20
CA ILE A 444 -35.06 -1.41 -16.50
C ILE A 444 -34.61 0.04 -16.64
N GLN A 445 -35.36 0.88 -17.34
CA GLN A 445 -35.04 2.30 -17.50
C GLN A 445 -35.10 3.07 -16.18
N ASP A 446 -36.05 2.78 -15.30
CA ASP A 446 -36.17 3.41 -13.99
C ASP A 446 -35.07 2.93 -13.03
N LEU A 447 -34.68 1.66 -13.08
CA LEU A 447 -33.52 1.14 -12.36
C LEU A 447 -32.22 1.79 -12.86
N ASP A 448 -31.99 1.81 -14.18
CA ASP A 448 -30.80 2.45 -14.77
C ASP A 448 -30.78 3.96 -14.48
N ARG A 449 -31.94 4.62 -14.49
CA ARG A 449 -32.09 6.03 -14.09
C ARG A 449 -31.73 6.23 -12.62
N MET A 450 -32.18 5.38 -11.70
CA MET A 450 -31.78 5.49 -10.29
C MET A 450 -30.27 5.31 -10.11
N PHE A 451 -29.67 4.29 -10.71
CA PHE A 451 -28.22 4.11 -10.66
C PHE A 451 -27.45 5.30 -11.26
N ARG A 452 -28.00 5.95 -12.31
CA ARG A 452 -27.43 7.18 -12.90
C ARG A 452 -27.67 8.44 -12.07
N THR A 453 -28.83 8.63 -11.45
CA THR A 453 -29.11 9.79 -10.58
C THR A 453 -28.36 9.72 -9.26
N PHE A 454 -27.95 8.53 -8.81
CA PHE A 454 -26.97 8.35 -7.73
C PHE A 454 -25.51 8.53 -8.18
N SER A 455 -25.23 8.64 -9.48
CA SER A 455 -23.89 8.77 -10.08
C SER A 455 -23.50 10.21 -10.48
N VAL A 456 -24.05 11.23 -9.83
CA VAL A 456 -23.62 12.62 -10.01
C VAL A 456 -22.62 12.95 -8.90
N SER A 457 -21.32 12.81 -9.14
CA SER A 457 -20.48 13.95 -9.55
C SER A 457 -19.36 13.53 -10.51
N SER A 458 -19.72 13.11 -11.72
CA SER A 458 -18.78 12.89 -12.82
C SER A 458 -18.70 14.09 -13.77
N HIS A 459 -18.63 15.32 -13.26
CA HIS A 459 -18.30 16.50 -14.06
C HIS A 459 -17.14 17.23 -13.39
N ASN A 460 -15.92 16.82 -13.71
CA ASN A 460 -14.71 17.65 -13.54
C ASN A 460 -13.47 17.13 -14.29
N VAL A 461 -13.53 15.97 -14.96
CA VAL A 461 -12.34 15.44 -15.68
C VAL A 461 -12.16 16.11 -17.06
N GLU A 462 -13.22 16.58 -17.71
CA GLU A 462 -13.10 17.30 -18.99
C GLU A 462 -12.68 18.77 -18.82
N SER A 463 -12.89 19.35 -17.63
CA SER A 463 -12.48 20.74 -17.33
C SER A 463 -10.96 20.90 -17.25
N ILE A 464 -10.23 19.86 -16.84
CA ILE A 464 -8.77 19.90 -16.71
C ILE A 464 -8.08 19.85 -18.08
N ARG A 465 -8.62 19.06 -19.03
CA ARG A 465 -8.09 18.99 -20.40
C ARG A 465 -8.32 20.28 -21.20
N ALA A 466 -9.46 20.95 -20.98
CA ALA A 466 -9.77 22.22 -21.63
C ALA A 466 -8.88 23.38 -21.13
N VAL A 467 -8.41 23.32 -19.87
CA VAL A 467 -7.47 24.30 -19.30
C VAL A 467 -6.03 24.07 -19.81
N GLU A 468 -5.63 22.82 -20.06
CA GLU A 468 -4.31 22.51 -20.69
C GLU A 468 -4.25 22.94 -22.16
N GLU A 469 -5.34 22.79 -22.93
CA GLU A 469 -5.40 23.22 -24.33
C GLU A 469 -5.46 24.74 -24.50
N GLN A 470 -6.05 25.49 -23.56
CA GLN A 470 -6.02 26.96 -23.56
C GLN A 470 -4.69 27.56 -23.08
N ALA A 471 -3.94 26.86 -22.23
CA ALA A 471 -2.61 27.28 -21.79
C ALA A 471 -1.53 27.10 -22.87
N CYS A 472 -1.68 26.12 -23.77
CA CYS A 472 -0.75 25.93 -24.91
C CYS A 472 -0.97 26.93 -26.06
N ALA A 473 -2.13 27.58 -26.14
CA ALA A 473 -2.46 28.52 -27.22
C ALA A 473 -2.06 29.99 -26.94
N SER A 474 -1.49 30.29 -25.77
CA SER A 474 -1.26 31.67 -25.29
C SER A 474 0.20 31.97 -24.92
N GLN A 475 1.17 31.42 -25.67
CA GLN A 475 2.54 31.97 -25.66
C GLN A 475 2.70 33.03 -26.76
N PRO A 476 3.10 34.28 -26.44
CA PRO A 476 3.45 35.27 -27.44
C PRO A 476 4.78 34.89 -28.10
N GLU A 477 4.78 34.84 -29.43
CA GLU A 477 6.00 34.83 -30.24
C GLU A 477 6.84 36.07 -29.87
N SER A 478 7.95 35.85 -29.16
CA SER A 478 8.97 36.87 -29.01
C SER A 478 9.92 36.76 -30.21
N ASP A 479 9.82 37.75 -31.07
CA ASP A 479 10.67 38.02 -32.22
C ASP A 479 12.17 37.85 -31.91
N SER A 480 12.83 37.15 -32.81
CA SER A 480 14.27 37.16 -32.97
C SER A 480 14.74 38.53 -33.45
N SER A 481 15.49 39.24 -32.62
CA SER A 481 16.42 40.32 -32.99
C SER A 481 17.52 40.42 -31.96
#